data_AF-A0A6P8S3A7-F1
#
_entry.id   AF-A0A6P8S3A7-F1
#
_cell.length_a   1.000
_cell.length_b   1.000
_cell.length_c   1.000
_cell.angle_alpha   90.00
_cell.angle_beta   90.00
_cell.angle_gamma   90.00
#
_symmetry.space_group_name_H-M   'P 1'
#
loop_
_entity.id
_entity.type
_entity.pdbx_description
1 polymer ?
#
loop_
_entity_poly.entity_id
_entity_poly.type
_entity_poly.pdbx_seq_one_letter_code
_entity_poly.pdbx_strand_id
1 'polypeptide(L)'
;MAYLLGNRNCIDSLRKDITDLQGAIIDVFSRVGAVRYPSWKFPDKISCDLDLVALLERYDYEENDPEFSQHSHVLLLELVIDRLLLLLQSFTGYMEIVTSKHGVPASKLMGPSMSIGLAVRKYWNNLMKLGSLYQKVSSEKKFYKDDDPTLQTMLTMIDGKEHIKSSPSQGPLSPNFLLRSSHPQPSDQQTTNPESQCSYYTVSVDTRTVGCQTVESALVPCDSCATAQASLREVSNAIIKACRSQGLPSSLCKFQEVVQEMLGNRILSATEMSYWASEQSKDISRINKQLIELLQLVNPLKAELEASVVEKGKLKSQIEDFIKDIQKEKDEQLQKQVLSNNCLEEIKQKNLENMTQWEKEKKDLQKRAAALEEKVSILKEEQTLQHNTIRDLKLENEKLLDQIRKVRADKSEVVALEGRVKLLTSQLESKSRNLQDSTMALDKERALTKNMLRHEESLQAKQQTLLQQLDSLDQECEELRISVSEAEEDKTRLEEEIMEIEQQKQQVQAQLHEQQALTKQLQEEKDSLEQATTELCKNISELEVVIQEQKKKETLLVTFPELNIPSDVHFESSGNVAEDMEYQMQANSIRISILEAENTRLRSSLGKLRDSAQQGNLKVLL
;
A
#
# COMPACT_ATOMS: atom_id res chain seq x y z
N MET A 1 28.06 47.87 -13.72
CA MET A 1 27.88 47.69 -15.19
C MET A 1 28.90 48.45 -16.03
N ALA A 2 29.50 49.57 -15.57
CA ALA A 2 30.47 50.35 -16.36
C ALA A 2 31.81 49.63 -16.66
N TYR A 3 32.20 48.61 -15.90
CA TYR A 3 33.49 47.91 -16.05
C TYR A 3 33.60 46.98 -17.26
N LEU A 4 32.49 46.75 -17.99
CA LEU A 4 32.45 45.85 -19.17
C LEU A 4 32.43 46.62 -20.50
N LEU A 5 32.25 47.95 -20.46
CA LEU A 5 32.19 48.78 -21.66
C LEU A 5 33.58 48.88 -22.28
N GLY A 6 33.69 48.57 -23.58
CA GLY A 6 34.98 48.52 -24.27
C GLY A 6 35.87 47.32 -23.96
N ASN A 7 35.38 46.32 -23.20
CA ASN A 7 36.15 45.10 -22.93
C ASN A 7 36.32 44.25 -24.22
N ARG A 8 37.54 43.79 -24.49
CA ARG A 8 37.90 42.95 -25.65
C ARG A 8 36.98 41.75 -25.85
N ASN A 9 36.72 40.98 -24.80
CA ASN A 9 35.88 39.78 -24.89
C ASN A 9 34.43 40.11 -25.30
N CYS A 10 33.92 41.27 -24.86
CA CYS A 10 32.59 41.72 -25.24
C CYS A 10 32.55 42.18 -26.70
N ILE A 11 33.57 42.91 -27.15
CA ILE A 11 33.70 43.34 -28.55
C ILE A 11 33.80 42.12 -29.47
N ASP A 12 34.68 41.16 -29.15
CA ASP A 12 34.83 39.91 -29.91
C ASP A 12 33.52 39.11 -29.97
N SER A 13 32.78 39.04 -28.86
CA SER A 13 31.45 38.40 -28.83
C SER A 13 30.45 39.11 -29.74
N LEU A 14 30.36 40.44 -29.69
CA LEU A 14 29.44 41.21 -30.51
C LEU A 14 29.75 41.05 -32.01
N ARG A 15 31.02 41.03 -32.40
CA ARG A 15 31.45 40.79 -33.79
C ARG A 15 30.99 39.42 -34.28
N LYS A 16 31.11 38.40 -33.42
CA LYS A 16 30.62 37.05 -33.70
C LYS A 16 29.10 37.03 -33.84
N ASP A 17 28.38 37.65 -32.90
CA ASP A 17 26.91 37.72 -32.93
C ASP A 17 26.39 38.39 -34.20
N ILE A 18 27.04 39.48 -34.66
CA ILE A 18 26.70 40.15 -35.94
C ILE A 18 26.90 39.20 -37.12
N THR A 19 27.99 38.42 -37.11
CA THR A 19 28.31 37.47 -38.18
C THR A 19 27.30 36.32 -38.23
N ASP A 20 26.96 35.75 -37.07
CA ASP A 20 25.98 34.68 -36.94
C ASP A 20 24.57 35.16 -37.35
N LEU A 21 24.18 36.37 -36.92
CA LEU A 21 22.91 36.99 -37.34
C LEU A 21 22.86 37.25 -38.84
N GLN A 22 23.96 37.71 -39.44
CA GLN A 22 24.02 37.88 -40.89
C GLN A 22 23.86 36.54 -41.62
N GLY A 23 24.46 35.47 -41.10
CA GLY A 23 24.24 34.11 -41.63
C GLY A 23 22.76 33.70 -41.61
N ALA A 24 22.07 33.95 -40.50
CA ALA A 24 20.63 33.67 -40.38
C ALA A 24 19.78 34.52 -41.33
N ILE A 25 20.12 35.80 -41.51
CA ILE A 25 19.43 36.70 -42.45
C ILE A 25 19.58 36.19 -43.88
N ILE A 26 20.78 35.74 -44.27
CA ILE A 26 21.04 35.17 -45.60
C ILE A 26 20.21 33.91 -45.86
N ASP A 27 20.09 33.00 -44.87
CA ASP A 27 19.23 31.81 -44.99
C ASP A 27 17.76 32.20 -45.22
N VAL A 28 17.24 33.19 -44.49
CA VAL A 28 15.87 33.68 -44.70
C VAL A 28 15.73 34.33 -46.09
N PHE A 29 16.69 35.17 -46.49
CA PHE A 29 16.70 35.83 -47.80
C PHE A 29 16.74 34.86 -48.97
N SER A 30 17.36 33.68 -48.82
CA SER A 30 17.32 32.64 -49.85
C SER A 30 15.89 32.20 -50.19
N ARG A 31 14.95 32.32 -49.24
CA ARG A 31 13.55 31.88 -49.38
C ARG A 31 12.58 32.99 -49.75
N VAL A 32 12.87 34.23 -49.33
CA VAL A 32 11.97 35.39 -49.51
C VAL A 32 12.48 36.47 -50.45
N GLY A 33 13.73 36.33 -50.90
CA GLY A 33 14.47 37.42 -51.56
C GLY A 33 14.99 38.44 -50.55
N ALA A 34 15.86 39.35 -51.02
CA ALA A 34 16.41 40.40 -50.18
C ALA A 34 15.31 41.40 -49.76
N VAL A 35 15.13 41.57 -48.45
CA VAL A 35 14.11 42.47 -47.89
C VAL A 35 14.70 43.85 -47.64
N ARG A 36 14.14 44.87 -48.31
CA ARG A 36 14.68 46.23 -48.34
C ARG A 36 13.99 47.16 -47.33
N TYR A 37 14.51 47.20 -46.12
CA TYR A 37 14.17 48.20 -45.11
C TYR A 37 15.35 49.16 -44.88
N PRO A 38 15.10 50.44 -44.52
CA PRO A 38 16.14 51.32 -44.01
C PRO A 38 16.84 50.70 -42.80
N SER A 39 18.16 50.86 -42.70
CA SER A 39 18.88 50.43 -41.50
C SER A 39 18.42 51.27 -40.30
N TRP A 40 18.17 50.59 -39.19
CA TRP A 40 17.90 51.23 -37.90
C TRP A 40 19.11 52.03 -37.42
N LYS A 41 20.32 51.50 -37.63
CA LYS A 41 21.57 52.16 -37.23
C LYS A 41 22.02 53.25 -38.21
N PHE A 42 21.87 53.02 -39.51
CA PHE A 42 22.24 53.94 -40.57
C PHE A 42 21.01 54.28 -41.43
N PRO A 43 20.12 55.19 -40.98
CA PRO A 43 18.83 55.43 -41.64
C PRO A 43 18.91 55.92 -43.09
N ASP A 44 20.07 56.44 -43.49
CA ASP A 44 20.43 56.86 -44.84
C ASP A 44 20.76 55.68 -45.78
N LYS A 45 20.92 54.47 -45.23
CA LYS A 45 21.28 53.25 -45.96
C LYS A 45 20.19 52.19 -45.87
N ILE A 46 20.19 51.29 -46.85
CA ILE A 46 19.34 50.10 -46.83
C ILE A 46 20.04 49.02 -45.99
N SER A 47 19.29 48.44 -45.05
CA SER A 47 19.79 47.47 -44.08
C SER A 47 20.39 46.21 -44.72
N CYS A 48 19.80 45.69 -45.81
CA CYS A 48 20.34 44.54 -46.53
C CYS A 48 21.63 44.84 -47.34
N ASP A 49 21.91 46.12 -47.60
CA ASP A 49 23.03 46.57 -48.44
C ASP A 49 24.21 47.10 -47.59
N LEU A 50 24.17 46.93 -46.27
CA LEU A 50 25.28 47.29 -45.39
C LEU A 50 26.49 46.40 -45.66
N ASP A 51 27.65 47.02 -45.91
CA ASP A 51 28.93 46.34 -45.98
C ASP A 51 29.41 45.99 -44.57
N LEU A 52 29.01 44.81 -44.09
CA LEU A 52 29.36 44.33 -42.76
C LEU A 52 30.85 44.01 -42.63
N VAL A 53 31.53 43.66 -43.73
CA VAL A 53 32.97 43.38 -43.70
C VAL A 53 33.71 44.67 -43.38
N ALA A 54 33.42 45.75 -44.11
CA ALA A 54 34.01 47.06 -43.85
C ALA A 54 33.65 47.62 -42.47
N LEU A 55 32.41 47.38 -41.98
CA LEU A 55 31.99 47.82 -40.65
C LEU A 55 32.68 47.05 -39.52
N LEU A 56 32.86 45.74 -39.67
CA LEU A 56 33.61 44.92 -38.70
C LEU A 56 35.12 45.18 -38.80
N GLU A 57 35.68 45.54 -39.94
CA GLU A 57 37.08 46.00 -39.99
C GLU A 57 37.26 47.36 -39.30
N ARG A 58 36.26 48.24 -39.40
CA ARG A 58 36.32 49.60 -38.85
C ARG A 58 36.09 49.68 -37.33
N TYR A 59 35.30 48.77 -36.76
CA TYR A 59 34.97 48.79 -35.33
C TYR A 59 35.52 47.55 -34.64
N ASP A 60 36.71 47.69 -34.05
CA ASP A 60 37.42 46.61 -33.38
C ASP A 60 37.94 47.05 -32.00
N TYR A 61 38.55 46.12 -31.27
CA TYR A 61 39.25 46.40 -30.02
C TYR A 61 40.63 46.99 -30.29
N GLU A 62 40.92 48.13 -29.67
CA GLU A 62 42.25 48.73 -29.64
C GLU A 62 42.76 48.86 -28.21
N GLU A 63 43.90 48.22 -27.93
CA GLU A 63 44.48 48.14 -26.57
C GLU A 63 44.96 49.50 -26.05
N ASN A 64 45.37 50.40 -26.96
CA ASN A 64 45.91 51.72 -26.61
C ASN A 64 44.87 52.84 -26.65
N ASP A 65 43.63 52.56 -27.06
CA ASP A 65 42.56 53.55 -27.15
C ASP A 65 41.27 53.01 -26.51
N PRO A 66 41.07 53.26 -25.20
CA PRO A 66 39.87 52.82 -24.51
C PRO A 66 38.62 53.58 -24.95
N GLU A 67 38.73 54.82 -25.44
CA GLU A 67 37.59 55.60 -25.92
C GLU A 67 37.09 55.05 -27.26
N PHE A 68 38.01 54.74 -28.18
CA PHE A 68 37.69 54.04 -29.41
C PHE A 68 37.07 52.67 -29.13
N SER A 69 37.65 51.88 -28.23
CA SER A 69 37.10 50.56 -27.88
C SER A 69 35.70 50.65 -27.26
N GLN A 70 35.42 51.65 -26.42
CA GLN A 70 34.08 51.90 -25.89
C GLN A 70 33.11 52.32 -27.00
N HIS A 71 33.54 53.17 -27.93
CA HIS A 71 32.74 53.58 -29.08
C HIS A 71 32.42 52.41 -30.01
N SER A 72 33.42 51.59 -30.36
CA SER A 72 33.28 50.35 -31.13
C SER A 72 32.32 49.38 -30.45
N HIS A 73 32.42 49.20 -29.13
CA HIS A 73 31.48 48.37 -28.37
C HIS A 73 30.03 48.83 -28.54
N VAL A 74 29.75 50.13 -28.35
CA VAL A 74 28.39 50.67 -28.50
C VAL A 74 27.90 50.52 -29.94
N LEU A 75 28.73 50.82 -30.92
CA LEU A 75 28.35 50.70 -32.34
C LEU A 75 28.09 49.27 -32.78
N LEU A 76 28.90 48.31 -32.32
CA LEU A 76 28.66 46.90 -32.58
C LEU A 76 27.37 46.41 -31.91
N LEU A 77 27.08 46.87 -30.68
CA LEU A 77 25.81 46.57 -30.02
C LEU A 77 24.61 47.14 -30.79
N GLU A 78 24.69 48.39 -31.25
CA GLU A 78 23.66 48.99 -32.09
C GLU A 78 23.51 48.26 -33.44
N LEU A 79 24.60 47.75 -34.01
CA LEU A 79 24.59 46.95 -35.22
C LEU A 79 23.94 45.58 -35.00
N VAL A 80 24.13 44.94 -33.84
CA VAL A 80 23.37 43.74 -33.44
C VAL A 80 21.87 44.01 -33.42
N ILE A 81 21.43 45.13 -32.82
CA ILE A 81 20.01 45.52 -32.80
C ILE A 81 19.49 45.70 -34.22
N ASP A 82 20.24 46.39 -35.08
CA ASP A 82 19.91 46.59 -36.48
C ASP A 82 19.76 45.26 -37.25
N ARG A 83 20.68 44.30 -37.05
CA ARG A 83 20.60 42.96 -37.66
C ARG A 83 19.41 42.16 -37.14
N LEU A 84 19.15 42.16 -35.84
CA LEU A 84 17.98 41.49 -35.25
C LEU A 84 16.67 42.06 -35.80
N LEU A 85 16.61 43.37 -35.99
CA LEU A 85 15.44 44.02 -36.58
C LEU A 85 15.24 43.61 -38.04
N LEU A 86 16.32 43.58 -38.83
CA LEU A 86 16.28 43.10 -40.20
C LEU A 86 15.83 41.63 -40.25
N LEU A 87 16.34 40.78 -39.36
CA LEU A 87 15.94 39.38 -39.27
C LEU A 87 14.44 39.22 -38.97
N LEU A 88 13.91 39.96 -37.99
CA LEU A 88 12.48 39.97 -37.66
C LEU A 88 11.62 40.45 -38.84
N GLN A 89 12.05 41.51 -39.52
CA GLN A 89 11.39 42.05 -40.70
C GLN A 89 11.40 41.06 -41.87
N SER A 90 12.50 40.33 -42.04
CA SER A 90 12.69 39.30 -43.07
C SER A 90 11.79 38.09 -42.81
N PHE A 91 11.75 37.61 -41.57
CA PHE A 91 10.82 36.56 -41.14
C PHE A 91 9.37 36.99 -41.24
N THR A 92 9.06 38.26 -40.98
CA THR A 92 7.71 38.79 -41.19
C THR A 92 7.33 38.69 -42.66
N GLY A 93 8.24 39.02 -43.59
CA GLY A 93 8.05 38.81 -45.02
C GLY A 93 7.85 37.34 -45.39
N TYR A 94 8.65 36.44 -44.81
CA TYR A 94 8.50 34.99 -44.99
C TYR A 94 7.11 34.49 -44.57
N MET A 95 6.68 34.86 -43.36
CA MET A 95 5.35 34.50 -42.87
C MET A 95 4.25 35.09 -43.74
N GLU A 96 4.39 36.34 -44.22
CA GLU A 96 3.42 36.94 -45.13
C GLU A 96 3.31 36.17 -46.46
N ILE A 97 4.42 35.68 -47.02
CA ILE A 97 4.42 34.81 -48.21
C ILE A 97 3.72 33.48 -47.92
N VAL A 98 4.02 32.83 -46.81
CA VAL A 98 3.42 31.53 -46.43
C VAL A 98 1.92 31.66 -46.09
N THR A 99 1.51 32.80 -45.54
CA THR A 99 0.11 33.05 -45.11
C THR A 99 -0.76 33.61 -46.24
N SER A 100 -0.14 34.17 -47.30
CA SER A 100 -0.85 34.76 -48.45
C SER A 100 -1.19 33.71 -49.51
N LYS A 101 -2.45 33.68 -49.97
CA LYS A 101 -2.88 32.84 -51.11
C LYS A 101 -2.44 33.36 -52.48
N HIS A 102 -1.90 34.58 -52.54
CA HIS A 102 -1.41 35.20 -53.78
C HIS A 102 0.12 35.24 -53.71
N GLY A 103 0.76 34.77 -54.77
CA GLY A 103 2.21 34.56 -54.87
C GLY A 103 3.08 35.78 -54.55
N VAL A 104 4.38 35.53 -54.47
CA VAL A 104 5.47 36.44 -54.05
C VAL A 104 5.16 37.91 -54.36
N PRO A 105 4.90 38.76 -53.34
CA PRO A 105 4.77 40.19 -53.57
C PRO A 105 6.14 40.73 -53.97
N ALA A 106 6.20 41.42 -55.12
CA ALA A 106 7.40 42.12 -55.56
C ALA A 106 7.89 43.06 -54.45
N SER A 107 9.21 43.05 -54.21
CA SER A 107 9.93 43.89 -53.24
C SER A 107 9.52 45.36 -53.37
N LYS A 108 8.51 45.78 -52.61
CA LYS A 108 8.17 47.19 -52.44
C LYS A 108 9.16 47.79 -51.47
N LEU A 109 9.78 48.91 -51.87
CA LEU A 109 10.52 49.77 -50.95
C LEU A 109 9.51 50.23 -49.88
N MET A 110 9.60 49.66 -48.68
CA MET A 110 8.75 50.07 -47.57
C MET A 110 9.23 51.43 -47.06
N GLY A 111 8.25 52.27 -46.69
CA GLY A 111 8.45 53.67 -46.29
C GLY A 111 9.39 53.87 -45.08
N PRO A 112 9.43 55.09 -44.51
CA PRO A 112 10.44 55.45 -43.51
C PRO A 112 10.49 54.44 -42.35
N SER A 113 11.71 54.26 -41.80
CA SER A 113 12.07 53.24 -40.80
C SER A 113 10.93 52.95 -39.81
N MET A 114 10.38 51.74 -39.87
CA MET A 114 9.39 51.30 -38.89
C MET A 114 10.01 51.32 -37.49
N SER A 115 9.31 51.87 -36.50
CA SER A 115 9.79 51.78 -35.11
C SER A 115 9.93 50.32 -34.69
N ILE A 116 10.90 50.03 -33.82
CA ILE A 116 11.16 48.66 -33.31
C ILE A 116 9.86 48.02 -32.79
N GLY A 117 9.06 48.78 -32.03
CA GLY A 117 7.78 48.30 -31.49
C GLY A 117 6.76 47.91 -32.57
N LEU A 118 6.70 48.63 -33.69
CA LEU A 118 5.83 48.29 -34.81
C LEU A 118 6.34 47.06 -35.57
N ALA A 119 7.65 46.94 -35.78
CA ALA A 119 8.24 45.77 -36.43
C ALA A 119 7.99 44.49 -35.60
N VAL A 120 8.21 44.53 -34.29
CA VAL A 120 7.94 43.41 -33.37
C VAL A 120 6.44 43.08 -33.32
N ARG A 121 5.57 44.08 -33.25
CA ARG A 121 4.11 43.86 -33.28
C ARG A 121 3.66 43.22 -34.59
N LYS A 122 4.20 43.68 -35.72
CA LYS A 122 3.88 43.13 -37.05
C LYS A 122 4.34 41.67 -37.16
N TYR A 123 5.56 41.36 -36.72
CA TYR A 123 6.08 40.01 -36.61
C TYR A 123 5.16 39.12 -35.77
N TRP A 124 4.86 39.53 -34.54
CA TRP A 124 4.04 38.76 -33.61
C TRP A 124 2.62 38.50 -34.14
N ASN A 125 2.00 39.51 -34.74
CA ASN A 125 0.68 39.37 -35.36
C ASN A 125 0.69 38.35 -36.51
N ASN A 126 1.73 38.35 -37.34
CA ASN A 126 1.86 37.38 -38.42
C ASN A 126 2.21 35.97 -37.90
N LEU A 127 3.00 35.86 -36.83
CA LEU A 127 3.26 34.59 -36.14
C LEU A 127 1.98 33.98 -35.56
N MET A 128 1.13 34.79 -34.93
CA MET A 128 -0.17 34.35 -34.42
C MET A 128 -1.13 33.91 -35.54
N LYS A 129 -1.13 34.63 -36.68
CA LYS A 129 -1.88 34.21 -37.87
C LYS A 129 -1.39 32.86 -38.40
N LEU A 130 -0.09 32.68 -38.54
CA LEU A 130 0.51 31.41 -38.97
C LEU A 130 0.16 30.28 -37.99
N GLY A 131 0.23 30.53 -36.67
CA GLY A 131 -0.17 29.58 -35.63
C GLY A 131 -1.65 29.20 -35.72
N SER A 132 -2.53 30.15 -36.00
CA SER A 132 -3.96 29.88 -36.21
C SER A 132 -4.23 29.04 -37.46
N LEU A 133 -3.47 29.26 -38.55
CA LEU A 133 -3.55 28.43 -39.75
C LEU A 133 -3.03 27.02 -39.49
N TYR A 134 -1.90 26.88 -38.79
CA TYR A 134 -1.35 25.58 -38.42
C TYR A 134 -2.33 24.80 -37.54
N GLN A 135 -2.95 25.45 -36.55
CA GLN A 135 -3.96 24.82 -35.69
C GLN A 135 -5.18 24.37 -36.49
N LYS A 136 -5.64 25.19 -37.45
CA LYS A 136 -6.75 24.87 -38.35
C LYS A 136 -6.44 23.65 -39.25
N VAL A 137 -5.27 23.65 -39.89
CA VAL A 137 -4.79 22.51 -40.71
C VAL A 137 -4.58 21.25 -39.87
N SER A 138 -4.12 21.40 -38.62
CA SER A 138 -3.92 20.26 -37.70
C SER A 138 -5.24 19.70 -37.13
N SER A 139 -6.29 20.53 -37.01
CA SER A 139 -7.64 20.07 -36.68
C SER A 139 -8.37 19.44 -37.87
N GLU A 140 -8.15 19.94 -39.09
CA GLU A 140 -8.69 19.37 -40.33
C GLU A 140 -8.04 18.00 -40.65
N LYS A 141 -6.74 17.82 -40.37
CA LYS A 141 -6.04 16.51 -40.44
C LYS A 141 -6.61 15.44 -39.50
N LYS A 142 -7.39 15.80 -38.47
CA LYS A 142 -8.07 14.84 -37.58
C LYS A 142 -9.42 14.36 -38.12
N PHE A 143 -9.97 14.97 -39.17
CA PHE A 143 -11.35 14.67 -39.62
C PHE A 143 -11.52 14.14 -41.04
N TYR A 144 -10.54 14.22 -41.96
CA TYR A 144 -10.65 13.57 -43.26
C TYR A 144 -9.30 13.03 -43.76
N LYS A 145 -9.22 11.70 -43.89
CA LYS A 145 -8.40 11.03 -44.91
C LYS A 145 -9.26 10.98 -46.17
N ASP A 146 -9.25 12.03 -46.98
CA ASP A 146 -9.52 11.85 -48.41
C ASP A 146 -9.02 13.05 -49.21
N ASP A 147 -8.60 12.75 -50.44
CA ASP A 147 -7.83 13.59 -51.35
C ASP A 147 -8.60 14.86 -51.80
N ASP A 148 -8.13 16.04 -51.39
CA ASP A 148 -8.44 17.31 -52.07
C ASP A 148 -7.13 18.02 -52.50
N PRO A 149 -6.86 18.16 -53.81
CA PRO A 149 -5.58 18.64 -54.34
C PRO A 149 -5.31 20.12 -54.08
N THR A 150 -6.28 20.86 -53.52
CA THR A 150 -6.16 22.30 -53.25
C THR A 150 -5.30 22.63 -52.03
N LEU A 151 -5.12 21.67 -51.11
CA LEU A 151 -4.34 21.83 -49.87
C LEU A 151 -2.88 21.36 -49.97
N GLN A 152 -2.55 20.54 -50.98
CA GLN A 152 -1.19 20.06 -51.23
C GLN A 152 -0.22 21.22 -51.59
N THR A 153 -0.73 22.26 -52.25
CA THR A 153 0.04 23.41 -52.76
C THR A 153 0.59 24.32 -51.65
N MET A 154 -0.03 24.35 -50.45
CA MET A 154 0.50 25.12 -49.32
C MET A 154 1.58 24.35 -48.53
N LEU A 155 1.64 23.02 -48.64
CA LEU A 155 2.63 22.18 -47.98
C LEU A 155 3.92 22.01 -48.80
N THR A 156 3.85 22.10 -50.14
CA THR A 156 5.03 22.03 -51.01
C THR A 156 5.91 23.28 -51.01
N MET A 157 5.43 24.42 -50.49
CA MET A 157 6.27 25.63 -50.30
C MET A 157 7.20 25.54 -49.08
N ILE A 158 7.03 24.53 -48.22
CA ILE A 158 7.88 24.31 -47.04
C ILE A 158 9.05 23.36 -47.37
N ASP A 159 8.96 22.57 -48.44
CA ASP A 159 10.02 21.66 -48.86
C ASP A 159 10.79 22.28 -50.04
N GLY A 160 11.98 22.79 -49.74
CA GLY A 160 12.79 23.60 -50.65
C GLY A 160 13.29 22.84 -51.88
N LYS A 161 12.57 22.97 -53.00
CA LYS A 161 13.10 22.66 -54.33
C LYS A 161 12.86 23.80 -55.31
N GLU A 162 13.93 24.53 -55.59
CA GLU A 162 14.01 25.59 -56.57
C GLU A 162 13.97 25.07 -58.01
N HIS A 163 13.32 25.82 -58.90
CA HIS A 163 13.73 25.92 -60.29
C HIS A 163 13.32 27.30 -60.84
N ILE A 164 14.27 28.21 -60.99
CA ILE A 164 14.08 29.53 -61.61
C ILE A 164 14.50 29.43 -63.08
N LYS A 165 13.60 29.77 -64.01
CA LYS A 165 13.92 30.12 -65.40
C LYS A 165 13.84 31.63 -65.57
N SER A 166 14.93 32.21 -66.03
CA SER A 166 15.13 33.62 -66.38
C SER A 166 14.61 33.96 -67.78
N SER A 167 14.03 35.16 -67.97
CA SER A 167 14.26 36.02 -69.15
C SER A 167 13.51 37.37 -69.09
N PRO A 168 13.92 38.38 -69.90
CA PRO A 168 13.93 39.79 -69.51
C PRO A 168 12.87 40.66 -70.23
N SER A 169 12.59 41.85 -69.70
CA SER A 169 11.74 42.86 -70.32
C SER A 169 12.56 44.05 -70.88
N GLN A 170 12.32 44.35 -72.15
CA GLN A 170 12.73 45.54 -72.89
C GLN A 170 11.78 46.73 -72.58
N GLY A 171 12.25 47.98 -72.79
CA GLY A 171 11.45 49.23 -72.75
C GLY A 171 10.38 49.32 -73.85
N PRO A 172 9.74 50.49 -74.19
CA PRO A 172 10.31 51.86 -74.21
C PRO A 172 9.34 53.08 -73.98
N LEU A 173 9.88 54.32 -73.98
CA LEU A 173 9.43 55.68 -74.50
C LEU A 173 7.95 56.14 -74.33
N SER A 174 7.50 57.42 -74.18
CA SER A 174 7.99 58.80 -73.93
C SER A 174 6.73 59.71 -73.67
N PRO A 175 6.62 61.04 -73.98
CA PRO A 175 6.54 62.15 -73.01
C PRO A 175 5.32 63.11 -73.18
N ASN A 176 5.16 64.16 -72.33
CA ASN A 176 4.93 65.58 -72.75
C ASN A 176 4.47 66.57 -71.64
N PHE A 177 4.81 67.85 -71.91
CA PHE A 177 4.19 69.15 -71.54
C PHE A 177 4.58 69.81 -70.19
N LEU A 178 4.81 71.13 -70.04
CA LEU A 178 4.96 72.34 -70.89
C LEU A 178 5.69 73.42 -70.06
N LEU A 179 6.58 74.22 -70.67
CA LEU A 179 6.90 75.58 -70.22
C LEU A 179 7.02 76.47 -71.45
N ARG A 180 6.41 77.67 -71.41
CA ARG A 180 6.62 78.72 -72.41
C ARG A 180 6.86 80.07 -71.73
N SER A 181 7.94 80.70 -72.19
CA SER A 181 8.47 82.00 -71.81
C SER A 181 7.84 83.15 -72.59
N SER A 182 7.84 84.33 -71.97
CA SER A 182 7.30 85.61 -72.45
C SER A 182 8.32 86.45 -73.22
N HIS A 183 7.84 87.22 -74.19
CA HIS A 183 8.53 88.32 -74.90
C HIS A 183 8.29 89.67 -74.21
N PRO A 184 9.14 90.68 -74.49
CA PRO A 184 8.73 92.09 -74.44
C PRO A 184 8.96 92.84 -75.78
N GLN A 185 8.07 93.80 -76.07
CA GLN A 185 8.23 94.86 -77.08
C GLN A 185 8.45 96.23 -76.40
N PRO A 186 9.07 97.22 -77.08
CA PRO A 186 9.25 98.57 -76.57
C PRO A 186 8.18 99.56 -77.07
N SER A 187 8.07 100.67 -76.35
CA SER A 187 7.13 101.78 -76.53
C SER A 187 7.72 102.93 -77.36
N ASP A 188 6.91 103.51 -78.25
CA ASP A 188 7.11 104.81 -78.89
C ASP A 188 5.99 105.75 -78.46
N GLN A 189 6.30 106.90 -77.87
CA GLN A 189 5.43 108.08 -77.82
C GLN A 189 6.26 109.36 -77.82
N GLN A 190 6.28 110.06 -78.96
CA GLN A 190 6.64 111.47 -79.05
C GLN A 190 5.36 112.30 -78.95
N THR A 191 5.34 113.22 -77.97
CA THR A 191 4.32 114.27 -77.85
C THR A 191 4.93 115.60 -78.27
N THR A 192 4.20 116.27 -79.14
CA THR A 192 4.33 117.64 -79.61
C THR A 192 4.19 118.65 -78.49
N ASN A 193 4.90 119.77 -78.58
CA ASN A 193 4.52 121.03 -77.93
C ASN A 193 4.98 122.24 -78.76
N PRO A 194 4.34 123.41 -78.56
CA PRO A 194 4.08 124.37 -79.62
C PRO A 194 4.84 125.70 -79.45
N GLU A 195 4.66 126.53 -80.47
CA GLU A 195 4.82 127.98 -80.53
C GLU A 195 4.64 128.73 -79.21
N SER A 196 5.43 129.80 -79.01
CA SER A 196 4.94 131.08 -78.45
C SER A 196 6.00 132.19 -78.51
N GLN A 197 5.77 133.12 -79.44
CA GLN A 197 5.70 134.58 -79.28
C GLN A 197 6.42 135.26 -78.10
N CYS A 198 7.17 136.32 -78.44
CA CYS A 198 7.14 137.69 -77.90
C CYS A 198 8.53 138.33 -78.14
N SER A 199 8.73 139.63 -78.31
CA SER A 199 7.90 140.82 -78.41
C SER A 199 8.90 141.98 -78.28
N TYR A 200 8.82 142.93 -79.21
CA TYR A 200 9.16 144.35 -79.05
C TYR A 200 10.62 144.72 -78.77
N TYR A 201 11.19 145.55 -79.65
CA TYR A 201 11.69 146.88 -79.25
C TYR A 201 11.57 147.87 -80.43
N THR A 202 10.67 148.83 -80.21
CA THR A 202 10.75 150.27 -80.54
C THR A 202 11.61 150.73 -81.72
N VAL A 203 10.91 151.22 -82.75
CA VAL A 203 11.42 152.20 -83.71
C VAL A 203 11.62 153.53 -83.00
N SER A 204 12.86 153.95 -82.89
CA SER A 204 13.29 155.25 -82.37
C SER A 204 12.89 156.39 -83.31
N VAL A 205 12.42 157.48 -82.69
CA VAL A 205 11.95 158.72 -83.30
C VAL A 205 13.10 159.44 -84.01
N ASP A 206 12.93 159.72 -85.30
CA ASP A 206 13.86 160.48 -86.14
C ASP A 206 13.81 161.97 -85.74
N THR A 207 14.64 162.37 -84.77
CA THR A 207 14.88 163.78 -84.43
C THR A 207 15.98 164.34 -85.32
N ARG A 208 15.65 164.59 -86.59
CA ARG A 208 16.55 165.32 -87.50
C ARG A 208 16.65 166.78 -87.08
N THR A 209 17.70 167.10 -86.32
CA THR A 209 18.32 168.43 -86.41
C THR A 209 19.25 168.38 -87.61
N VAL A 210 18.76 168.87 -88.76
CA VAL A 210 19.57 169.02 -89.98
C VAL A 210 20.49 170.22 -89.78
N GLY A 211 21.58 170.01 -89.05
CA GLY A 211 22.77 170.84 -89.14
C GLY A 211 23.62 170.30 -90.29
N CYS A 212 23.53 170.92 -91.45
CA CYS A 212 24.34 170.58 -92.61
C CYS A 212 25.82 170.70 -92.20
N GLN A 213 26.57 169.58 -92.19
CA GLN A 213 28.03 169.63 -92.05
C GLN A 213 28.58 170.54 -93.15
N THR A 214 29.23 171.63 -92.74
CA THR A 214 30.05 172.43 -93.63
C THR A 214 31.35 171.67 -93.89
N VAL A 215 32.05 171.93 -94.99
CA VAL A 215 33.31 171.24 -95.35
C VAL A 215 34.36 171.33 -94.22
N GLU A 216 34.25 172.35 -93.37
CA GLU A 216 35.10 172.54 -92.18
C GLU A 216 34.68 171.70 -90.96
N SER A 217 33.39 171.36 -90.80
CA SER A 217 32.90 170.48 -89.71
C SER A 217 32.86 168.99 -90.06
N ALA A 218 33.18 168.63 -91.30
CA ALA A 218 33.41 167.24 -91.73
C ALA A 218 34.78 166.68 -91.29
N LEU A 219 35.71 167.56 -90.89
CA LEU A 219 37.09 167.20 -90.53
C LEU A 219 37.28 166.93 -89.02
N VAL A 220 36.25 167.16 -88.20
CA VAL A 220 36.25 166.92 -86.75
C VAL A 220 35.09 165.97 -86.40
N PRO A 221 35.33 164.82 -85.74
CA PRO A 221 34.27 163.89 -85.37
C PRO A 221 33.28 164.51 -84.36
N CYS A 222 32.00 164.11 -84.41
CA CYS A 222 31.00 164.59 -83.46
C CYS A 222 31.16 163.94 -82.07
N ASP A 223 30.66 164.60 -81.03
CA ASP A 223 30.73 164.12 -79.64
C ASP A 223 30.12 162.73 -79.43
N SER A 224 29.08 162.38 -80.21
CA SER A 224 28.47 161.05 -80.18
C SER A 224 29.44 159.96 -80.64
N CYS A 225 30.26 160.23 -81.67
CA CYS A 225 31.30 159.30 -82.13
C CYS A 225 32.43 159.16 -81.10
N ALA A 226 32.85 160.27 -80.49
CA ALA A 226 33.86 160.24 -79.42
C ALA A 226 33.40 159.43 -78.21
N THR A 227 32.15 159.64 -77.78
CA THR A 227 31.52 158.91 -76.67
C THR A 227 31.36 157.42 -76.99
N ALA A 228 30.89 157.07 -78.20
CA ALA A 228 30.76 155.68 -78.62
C ALA A 228 32.11 154.94 -78.64
N GLN A 229 33.18 155.62 -79.08
CA GLN A 229 34.52 155.04 -79.06
C GLN A 229 35.11 154.91 -77.65
N ALA A 230 34.83 155.84 -76.74
CA ALA A 230 35.21 155.73 -75.34
C ALA A 230 34.54 154.51 -74.67
N SER A 231 33.22 154.37 -74.83
CA SER A 231 32.47 153.20 -74.33
C SER A 231 32.98 151.90 -74.94
N LEU A 232 33.32 151.90 -76.23
CA LEU A 232 33.90 150.72 -76.89
C LEU A 232 35.23 150.32 -76.23
N ARG A 233 36.13 151.26 -75.93
CA ARG A 233 37.38 150.99 -75.22
C ARG A 233 37.13 150.43 -73.81
N GLU A 234 36.15 150.94 -73.08
CA GLU A 234 35.78 150.42 -71.75
C GLU A 234 35.28 148.98 -71.80
N VAL A 235 34.32 148.69 -72.69
CA VAL A 235 33.80 147.33 -72.89
C VAL A 235 34.91 146.38 -73.32
N SER A 236 35.82 146.86 -74.16
CA SER A 236 36.97 146.08 -74.62
C SER A 236 37.90 145.70 -73.49
N ASN A 237 38.23 146.65 -72.62
CA ASN A 237 39.01 146.38 -71.41
C ASN A 237 38.33 145.35 -70.50
N ALA A 238 36.99 145.38 -70.38
CA ALA A 238 36.25 144.38 -69.62
C ALA A 238 36.34 142.97 -70.25
N ILE A 239 36.23 142.89 -71.58
CA ILE A 239 36.35 141.62 -72.33
C ILE A 239 37.78 141.06 -72.23
N ILE A 240 38.80 141.91 -72.37
CA ILE A 240 40.20 141.50 -72.20
C ILE A 240 40.43 140.96 -70.79
N LYS A 241 39.91 141.63 -69.75
CA LYS A 241 39.96 141.14 -68.37
C LYS A 241 39.24 139.81 -68.20
N ALA A 242 38.06 139.64 -68.80
CA ALA A 242 37.30 138.39 -68.75
C ALA A 242 38.10 137.24 -69.40
N CYS A 243 38.63 137.44 -70.61
CA CYS A 243 39.52 136.49 -71.28
C CYS A 243 40.72 136.14 -70.39
N ARG A 244 41.42 137.13 -69.85
CA ARG A 244 42.60 136.93 -68.99
C ARG A 244 42.25 136.15 -67.71
N SER A 245 41.12 136.46 -67.07
CA SER A 245 40.65 135.78 -65.85
C SER A 245 40.32 134.31 -66.09
N GLN A 246 39.94 133.96 -67.32
CA GLN A 246 39.64 132.59 -67.75
C GLN A 246 40.81 131.92 -68.47
N GLY A 247 42.01 132.55 -68.51
CA GLY A 247 43.18 132.02 -69.21
C GLY A 247 43.05 131.97 -70.74
N LEU A 248 42.10 132.71 -71.33
CA LEU A 248 41.83 132.73 -72.77
C LEU A 248 42.68 133.80 -73.49
N PRO A 249 43.16 133.54 -74.72
CA PRO A 249 43.85 134.55 -75.52
C PRO A 249 42.87 135.62 -76.00
N SER A 250 43.27 136.89 -75.87
CA SER A 250 42.50 138.03 -76.36
C SER A 250 43.10 138.59 -77.65
N SER A 251 42.31 138.56 -78.71
CA SER A 251 42.66 139.26 -79.95
C SER A 251 42.53 140.77 -79.80
N LEU A 252 41.55 141.21 -79.01
CA LEU A 252 41.27 142.61 -78.75
C LEU A 252 42.41 143.28 -78.01
N CYS A 253 43.06 142.58 -77.08
CA CYS A 253 44.26 143.05 -76.38
C CYS A 253 45.39 143.40 -77.36
N LYS A 254 45.67 142.49 -78.31
CA LYS A 254 46.70 142.70 -79.33
C LYS A 254 46.35 143.86 -80.26
N PHE A 255 45.09 143.95 -80.68
CA PHE A 255 44.65 145.03 -81.55
C PHE A 255 44.68 146.38 -80.84
N GLN A 256 44.27 146.44 -79.57
CA GLN A 256 44.33 147.64 -78.74
C GLN A 256 45.76 148.13 -78.55
N GLU A 257 46.73 147.25 -78.31
CA GLU A 257 48.16 147.59 -78.23
C GLU A 257 48.65 148.23 -79.54
N VAL A 258 48.36 147.61 -80.69
CA VAL A 258 48.76 148.13 -82.01
C VAL A 258 48.10 149.46 -82.34
N VAL A 259 46.81 149.61 -82.05
CA VAL A 259 46.06 150.86 -82.29
C VAL A 259 46.57 151.98 -81.38
N GLN A 260 46.88 151.67 -80.12
CA GLN A 260 47.40 152.64 -79.17
C GLN A 260 48.83 153.10 -79.52
N GLU A 261 49.66 152.21 -80.06
CA GLU A 261 51.00 152.55 -80.57
C GLU A 261 50.97 153.36 -81.88
N MET A 262 50.09 153.01 -82.83
CA MET A 262 50.07 153.62 -84.17
C MET A 262 49.29 154.94 -84.24
N LEU A 263 48.19 155.07 -83.49
CA LEU A 263 47.22 156.15 -83.63
C LEU A 263 47.04 156.97 -82.33
N GLY A 264 47.62 156.53 -81.21
CA GLY A 264 47.47 157.17 -79.91
C GLY A 264 45.99 157.32 -79.50
N ASN A 265 45.63 158.50 -78.97
CA ASN A 265 44.24 158.82 -78.59
C ASN A 265 43.41 159.40 -79.75
N ARG A 266 43.80 159.16 -81.00
CA ARG A 266 43.03 159.63 -82.16
C ARG A 266 41.74 158.81 -82.31
N ILE A 267 40.73 159.46 -82.88
CA ILE A 267 39.43 158.85 -83.19
C ILE A 267 39.62 157.86 -84.34
N LEU A 268 39.12 156.64 -84.16
CA LEU A 268 39.21 155.54 -85.11
C LEU A 268 38.34 155.80 -86.34
N SER A 269 38.85 155.40 -87.50
CA SER A 269 38.10 155.34 -88.76
C SER A 269 37.02 154.25 -88.73
N ALA A 270 36.06 154.32 -89.64
CA ALA A 270 35.01 153.31 -89.77
C ALA A 270 35.57 151.89 -90.01
N THR A 271 36.69 151.78 -90.73
CA THR A 271 37.37 150.50 -90.99
C THR A 271 38.04 149.93 -89.75
N GLU A 272 38.68 150.79 -88.93
CA GLU A 272 39.30 150.36 -87.66
C GLU A 272 38.22 149.98 -86.64
N MET A 273 37.09 150.70 -86.61
CA MET A 273 35.93 150.35 -85.78
C MET A 273 35.31 149.00 -86.16
N SER A 274 35.19 148.70 -87.45
CA SER A 274 34.67 147.40 -87.90
C SER A 274 35.63 146.26 -87.55
N TYR A 275 36.94 146.49 -87.70
CA TYR A 275 37.96 145.53 -87.28
C TYR A 275 37.95 145.33 -85.76
N TRP A 276 37.85 146.40 -84.98
CA TRP A 276 37.72 146.35 -83.52
C TRP A 276 36.53 145.48 -83.09
N ALA A 277 35.35 145.74 -83.66
CA ALA A 277 34.14 144.97 -83.38
C ALA A 277 34.31 143.49 -83.75
N SER A 278 35.07 143.19 -84.81
CA SER A 278 35.37 141.82 -85.20
C SER A 278 36.28 141.10 -84.19
N GLU A 279 37.33 141.76 -83.69
CA GLU A 279 38.22 141.18 -82.67
C GLU A 279 37.51 141.03 -81.32
N GLN A 280 36.64 141.99 -80.97
CA GLN A 280 35.76 141.90 -79.80
C GLN A 280 34.81 140.70 -79.90
N SER A 281 34.21 140.50 -81.07
CA SER A 281 33.30 139.36 -81.33
C SER A 281 34.03 138.02 -81.22
N LYS A 282 35.30 137.93 -81.65
CA LYS A 282 36.13 136.72 -81.51
C LYS A 282 36.38 136.40 -80.04
N ASP A 283 36.73 137.39 -79.22
CA ASP A 283 36.97 137.19 -77.79
C ASP A 283 35.70 136.78 -77.04
N ILE A 284 34.56 137.41 -77.32
CA ILE A 284 33.25 136.99 -76.77
C ILE A 284 32.93 135.55 -77.18
N SER A 285 33.19 135.18 -78.44
CA SER A 285 32.95 133.81 -78.93
C SER A 285 33.81 132.78 -78.20
N ARG A 286 35.07 133.11 -77.88
CA ARG A 286 35.95 132.24 -77.07
C ARG A 286 35.41 132.05 -75.66
N ILE A 287 35.00 133.14 -75.00
CA ILE A 287 34.39 133.08 -73.66
C ILE A 287 33.12 132.23 -73.69
N ASN A 288 32.25 132.44 -74.68
CA ASN A 288 31.00 131.68 -74.80
C ASN A 288 31.27 130.19 -75.02
N LYS A 289 32.24 129.84 -75.88
CA LYS A 289 32.65 128.45 -76.08
C LYS A 289 33.14 127.80 -74.78
N GLN A 290 34.00 128.48 -74.02
CA GLN A 290 34.48 128.00 -72.73
C GLN A 290 33.33 127.79 -71.72
N LEU A 291 32.37 128.72 -71.68
CA LEU A 291 31.19 128.61 -70.82
C LEU A 291 30.34 127.39 -71.18
N ILE A 292 30.11 127.15 -72.48
CA ILE A 292 29.38 125.97 -72.97
C ILE A 292 30.10 124.67 -72.57
N GLU A 293 31.42 124.60 -72.78
CA GLU A 293 32.22 123.43 -72.39
C GLU A 293 32.17 123.16 -70.88
N LEU A 294 32.25 124.21 -70.05
CA LEU A 294 32.09 124.07 -68.60
C LEU A 294 30.70 123.59 -68.20
N LEU A 295 29.64 124.10 -68.84
CA LEU A 295 28.28 123.63 -68.60
C LEU A 295 28.11 122.15 -69.01
N GLN A 296 28.73 121.74 -70.12
CA GLN A 296 28.74 120.34 -70.56
C GLN A 296 29.47 119.41 -69.57
N LEU A 297 30.46 119.91 -68.83
CA LEU A 297 31.13 119.15 -67.76
C LEU A 297 30.35 119.15 -66.44
N VAL A 298 29.75 120.28 -66.06
CA VAL A 298 29.06 120.44 -64.76
C VAL A 298 27.70 119.73 -64.74
N ASN A 299 26.94 119.75 -65.84
CA ASN A 299 25.60 119.18 -65.87
C ASN A 299 25.58 117.65 -65.61
N PRO A 300 26.47 116.82 -66.21
CA PRO A 300 26.56 115.40 -65.88
C PRO A 300 26.91 115.15 -64.42
N LEU A 301 27.86 115.92 -63.86
CA LEU A 301 28.27 115.78 -62.46
C LEU A 301 27.11 116.13 -61.51
N LYS A 302 26.32 117.16 -61.84
CA LYS A 302 25.12 117.51 -61.07
C LYS A 302 24.08 116.39 -61.12
N ALA A 303 23.84 115.80 -62.29
CA ALA A 303 22.92 114.68 -62.46
C ALA A 303 23.40 113.42 -61.71
N GLU A 304 24.70 113.12 -61.75
CA GLU A 304 25.30 112.00 -61.01
C GLU A 304 25.22 112.20 -59.50
N LEU A 305 25.43 113.44 -59.02
CA LEU A 305 25.25 113.79 -57.62
C LEU A 305 23.78 113.61 -57.16
N GLU A 306 22.82 114.09 -57.94
CA GLU A 306 21.39 113.91 -57.66
C GLU A 306 21.02 112.42 -57.64
N ALA A 307 21.50 111.62 -58.59
CA ALA A 307 21.31 110.17 -58.62
C ALA A 307 21.92 109.48 -57.39
N SER A 308 23.14 109.85 -57.00
CA SER A 308 23.81 109.30 -55.82
C SER A 308 23.06 109.63 -54.51
N VAL A 309 22.48 110.84 -54.40
CA VAL A 309 21.64 111.23 -53.26
C VAL A 309 20.37 110.37 -53.19
N VAL A 310 19.73 110.11 -54.34
CA VAL A 310 18.56 109.23 -54.41
C VAL A 310 18.93 107.79 -54.00
N GLU A 311 20.02 107.23 -54.53
CA GLU A 311 20.50 105.89 -54.17
C GLU A 311 20.86 105.79 -52.68
N LYS A 312 21.52 106.80 -52.12
CA LYS A 312 21.79 106.87 -50.67
C LYS A 312 20.49 106.86 -49.86
N GLY A 313 19.46 107.58 -50.30
CA GLY A 313 18.13 107.56 -49.68
C GLY A 313 17.50 106.17 -49.70
N LYS A 314 17.55 105.48 -50.84
CA LYS A 314 17.06 104.10 -50.97
C LYS A 314 17.79 103.13 -50.05
N LEU A 315 19.14 103.17 -50.05
CA LEU A 315 19.95 102.32 -49.18
C LEU A 315 19.67 102.58 -47.70
N LYS A 316 19.49 103.85 -47.31
CA LYS A 316 19.12 104.20 -45.93
C LYS A 316 17.76 103.61 -45.54
N SER A 317 16.75 103.73 -46.42
CA SER A 317 15.45 103.11 -46.19
C SER A 317 15.55 101.59 -46.05
N GLN A 318 16.33 100.92 -46.92
CA GLN A 318 16.54 99.48 -46.84
C GLN A 318 17.21 99.06 -45.53
N ILE A 319 18.21 99.81 -45.06
CA ILE A 319 18.85 99.55 -43.76
C ILE A 319 17.84 99.69 -42.62
N GLU A 320 17.01 100.74 -42.63
CA GLU A 320 15.98 100.95 -41.61
C GLU A 320 14.95 99.81 -41.60
N ASP A 321 14.58 99.28 -42.76
CA ASP A 321 13.67 98.14 -42.87
C ASP A 321 14.33 96.83 -42.39
N PHE A 322 15.59 96.57 -42.75
CA PHE A 322 16.34 95.43 -42.21
C PHE A 322 16.50 95.51 -40.68
N ILE A 323 16.70 96.69 -40.11
CA ILE A 323 16.76 96.88 -38.65
C ILE A 323 15.42 96.49 -38.01
N LYS A 324 14.29 96.89 -38.61
CA LYS A 324 12.95 96.50 -38.12
C LYS A 324 12.74 95.00 -38.21
N ASP A 325 13.12 94.37 -39.32
CA ASP A 325 12.97 92.93 -39.53
C ASP A 325 13.82 92.13 -38.53
N ILE A 326 15.09 92.52 -38.33
CA ILE A 326 15.96 91.91 -37.31
C ILE A 326 15.36 92.06 -35.92
N GLN A 327 14.79 93.22 -35.59
CA GLN A 327 14.17 93.42 -34.29
C GLN A 327 12.95 92.52 -34.10
N LYS A 328 12.09 92.41 -35.12
CA LYS A 328 10.93 91.53 -35.11
C LYS A 328 11.34 90.06 -34.97
N GLU A 329 12.36 89.61 -35.69
CA GLU A 329 12.87 88.24 -35.60
C GLU A 329 13.42 87.94 -34.19
N LYS A 330 14.14 88.88 -33.58
CA LYS A 330 14.62 88.75 -32.19
C LYS A 330 13.47 88.63 -31.19
N ASP A 331 12.42 89.44 -31.35
CA ASP A 331 11.26 89.40 -30.47
C ASP A 331 10.49 88.08 -30.61
N GLU A 332 10.31 87.60 -31.85
CA GLU A 332 9.71 86.29 -32.13
C GLU A 332 10.55 85.13 -31.57
N GLN A 333 11.88 85.20 -31.69
CA GLN A 333 12.79 84.21 -31.15
C GLN A 333 12.73 84.19 -29.62
N LEU A 334 12.72 85.36 -28.97
CA LEU A 334 12.57 85.48 -27.53
C LEU A 334 11.23 84.90 -27.06
N GLN A 335 10.14 85.20 -27.76
CA GLN A 335 8.83 84.66 -27.43
C GLN A 335 8.80 83.13 -27.56
N LYS A 336 9.37 82.57 -28.64
CA LYS A 336 9.50 81.11 -28.81
C LYS A 336 10.36 80.48 -27.71
N GLN A 337 11.44 81.13 -27.31
CA GLN A 337 12.31 80.66 -26.22
C GLN A 337 11.55 80.63 -24.88
N VAL A 338 10.80 81.69 -24.55
CA VAL A 338 9.98 81.75 -23.33
C VAL A 338 8.91 80.65 -23.34
N LEU A 339 8.19 80.47 -24.45
CA LEU A 339 7.18 79.42 -24.57
C LEU A 339 7.79 78.01 -24.43
N SER A 340 8.93 77.77 -25.07
CA SER A 340 9.65 76.48 -24.96
C SER A 340 10.13 76.23 -23.53
N ASN A 341 10.62 77.26 -22.83
CA ASN A 341 11.07 77.13 -21.45
C ASN A 341 9.90 76.84 -20.50
N ASN A 342 8.77 77.53 -20.66
CA ASN A 342 7.57 77.28 -19.86
C ASN A 342 7.03 75.85 -20.10
N CYS A 343 6.96 75.41 -21.36
CA CYS A 343 6.56 74.05 -21.70
C CYS A 343 7.51 73.01 -21.07
N LEU A 344 8.82 73.28 -21.09
CA LEU A 344 9.80 72.40 -20.46
C LEU A 344 9.61 72.34 -18.93
N GLU A 345 9.34 73.46 -18.27
CA GLU A 345 9.06 73.49 -16.83
C GLU A 345 7.76 72.76 -16.47
N GLU A 346 6.69 72.92 -17.25
CA GLU A 346 5.45 72.13 -17.07
C GLU A 346 5.69 70.63 -17.20
N ILE A 347 6.49 70.21 -18.20
CA ILE A 347 6.87 68.80 -18.38
C ILE A 347 7.70 68.31 -17.19
N LYS A 348 8.67 69.10 -16.71
CA LYS A 348 9.47 68.76 -15.52
C LYS A 348 8.60 68.62 -14.27
N GLN A 349 7.69 69.56 -14.04
CA GLN A 349 6.78 69.51 -12.91
C GLN A 349 5.87 68.28 -12.96
N LYS A 350 5.24 68.01 -14.12
CA LYS A 350 4.40 66.83 -14.30
C LYS A 350 5.18 65.53 -14.13
N ASN A 351 6.42 65.48 -14.61
CA ASN A 351 7.29 64.32 -14.40
C ASN A 351 7.63 64.15 -12.91
N LEU A 352 7.90 65.22 -12.18
CA LEU A 352 8.15 65.16 -10.74
C LEU A 352 6.91 64.66 -9.98
N GLU A 353 5.73 65.20 -10.30
CA GLU A 353 4.46 64.75 -9.73
C GLU A 353 4.22 63.26 -9.99
N ASN A 354 4.37 62.82 -11.24
CA ASN A 354 4.27 61.40 -11.61
C ASN A 354 5.26 60.55 -10.82
N MET A 355 6.54 60.97 -10.72
CA MET A 355 7.55 60.22 -9.98
C MET A 355 7.19 60.07 -8.49
N THR A 356 6.70 61.14 -7.86
CA THR A 356 6.24 61.07 -6.46
C THR A 356 5.04 60.14 -6.29
N GLN A 357 4.10 60.15 -7.25
CA GLN A 357 2.96 59.24 -7.26
C GLN A 357 3.42 57.77 -7.42
N TRP A 358 4.25 57.48 -8.42
CA TRP A 358 4.80 56.14 -8.64
C TRP A 358 5.58 55.62 -7.43
N GLU A 359 6.32 56.49 -6.75
CA GLU A 359 7.05 56.09 -5.55
C GLU A 359 6.13 55.79 -4.37
N LYS A 360 5.02 56.54 -4.22
CA LYS A 360 3.97 56.24 -3.24
C LYS A 360 3.30 54.90 -3.55
N GLU A 361 2.89 54.70 -4.80
CA GLU A 361 2.25 53.45 -5.25
C GLU A 361 3.18 52.24 -5.06
N LYS A 362 4.48 52.40 -5.36
CA LYS A 362 5.50 51.38 -5.10
C LYS A 362 5.58 51.03 -3.62
N LYS A 363 5.63 52.02 -2.72
CA LYS A 363 5.67 51.79 -1.26
C LYS A 363 4.40 51.11 -0.77
N ASP A 364 3.24 51.49 -1.30
CA ASP A 364 1.96 50.87 -0.94
C ASP A 364 1.87 49.41 -1.44
N LEU A 365 2.33 49.12 -2.65
CA LEU A 365 2.43 47.76 -3.18
C LEU A 365 3.41 46.91 -2.35
N GLN A 366 4.55 47.46 -1.95
CA GLN A 366 5.51 46.77 -1.08
C GLN A 366 4.89 46.41 0.29
N LYS A 367 4.14 47.33 0.90
CA LYS A 367 3.42 47.06 2.16
C LYS A 367 2.39 45.94 1.99
N ARG A 368 1.61 45.97 0.90
CA ARG A 368 0.63 44.90 0.61
C ARG A 368 1.30 43.56 0.34
N ALA A 369 2.43 43.55 -0.36
CA ALA A 369 3.20 42.34 -0.61
C ALA A 369 3.71 41.71 0.70
N ALA A 370 4.31 42.52 1.58
CA ALA A 370 4.77 42.06 2.90
C ALA A 370 3.62 41.48 3.75
N ALA A 371 2.46 42.14 3.76
CA ALA A 371 1.29 41.63 4.48
C ALA A 371 0.75 40.30 3.90
N LEU A 372 0.88 40.08 2.59
CA LEU A 372 0.53 38.80 1.97
C LEU A 372 1.55 37.71 2.29
N GLU A 373 2.84 38.03 2.29
CA GLU A 373 3.91 37.10 2.69
C GLU A 373 3.75 36.64 4.14
N GLU A 374 3.37 37.54 5.04
CA GLU A 374 3.05 37.21 6.44
C GLU A 374 1.85 36.26 6.52
N LYS A 375 0.75 36.56 5.82
CA LYS A 375 -0.42 35.66 5.77
C LYS A 375 -0.08 34.29 5.20
N VAL A 376 0.75 34.23 4.16
CA VAL A 376 1.21 32.96 3.57
C VAL A 376 2.05 32.18 4.58
N SER A 377 2.88 32.87 5.38
CA SER A 377 3.68 32.23 6.42
C SER A 377 2.80 31.64 7.53
N ILE A 378 1.81 32.39 7.99
CA ILE A 378 0.81 31.91 8.98
C ILE A 378 0.05 30.69 8.44
N LEU A 379 -0.44 30.75 7.20
CA LEU A 379 -1.17 29.64 6.59
C LEU A 379 -0.28 28.39 6.40
N LYS A 380 1.01 28.56 6.11
CA LYS A 380 1.96 27.44 6.06
C LYS A 380 2.15 26.81 7.44
N GLU A 381 2.32 27.61 8.48
CA GLU A 381 2.41 27.11 9.86
C GLU A 381 1.14 26.35 10.24
N GLU A 382 -0.04 26.90 9.97
CA GLU A 382 -1.32 26.24 10.22
C GLU A 382 -1.44 24.92 9.44
N GLN A 383 -1.03 24.90 8.16
CA GLN A 383 -1.01 23.69 7.34
C GLN A 383 -0.09 22.62 7.94
N THR A 384 1.09 22.99 8.42
CA THR A 384 2.01 22.03 9.07
C THR A 384 1.43 21.48 10.37
N LEU A 385 0.77 22.34 11.16
CA LEU A 385 0.10 21.93 12.39
C LEU A 385 -1.03 20.94 12.09
N GLN A 386 -1.91 21.26 11.14
CA GLN A 386 -2.99 20.37 10.70
C GLN A 386 -2.44 19.03 10.19
N HIS A 387 -1.35 19.05 9.42
CA HIS A 387 -0.71 17.84 8.92
C HIS A 387 -0.16 16.96 10.05
N ASN A 388 0.44 17.57 11.08
CA ASN A 388 0.88 16.85 12.28
C ASN A 388 -0.31 16.24 13.03
N THR A 389 -1.39 16.99 13.25
CA THR A 389 -2.61 16.48 13.89
C THR A 389 -3.21 15.29 13.13
N ILE A 390 -3.27 15.37 11.79
CA ILE A 390 -3.76 14.26 10.96
C ILE A 390 -2.85 13.03 11.11
N ARG A 391 -1.53 13.22 11.19
CA ARG A 391 -0.58 12.12 11.40
C ARG A 391 -0.82 11.46 12.75
N ASP A 392 -0.98 12.24 13.81
CA ASP A 392 -1.22 11.73 15.17
C ASP A 392 -2.55 10.96 15.24
N LEU A 393 -3.60 11.49 14.62
CA LEU A 393 -4.90 10.81 14.53
C LEU A 393 -4.81 9.50 13.74
N LYS A 394 -4.02 9.44 12.66
CA LYS A 394 -3.78 8.19 11.93
C LYS A 394 -3.10 7.14 12.80
N LEU A 395 -2.08 7.54 13.56
CA LEU A 395 -1.36 6.64 14.46
C LEU A 395 -2.27 6.10 15.57
N GLU A 396 -3.10 6.96 16.18
CA GLU A 396 -4.06 6.50 17.20
C GLU A 396 -5.12 5.58 16.59
N ASN A 397 -5.57 5.83 15.35
CA ASN A 397 -6.50 4.96 14.65
C ASN A 397 -5.88 3.57 14.35
N GLU A 398 -4.63 3.52 13.89
CA GLU A 398 -3.89 2.26 13.72
C GLU A 398 -3.79 1.47 15.04
N LYS A 399 -3.44 2.15 16.13
CA LYS A 399 -3.39 1.56 17.47
C LYS A 399 -4.74 1.03 17.94
N LEU A 400 -5.83 1.76 17.70
CA LEU A 400 -7.19 1.30 18.01
C LEU A 400 -7.59 0.09 17.17
N LEU A 401 -7.23 0.07 15.87
CA LEU A 401 -7.47 -1.09 15.00
C LEU A 401 -6.73 -2.33 15.50
N ASP A 402 -5.49 -2.19 15.95
CA ASP A 402 -4.72 -3.30 16.54
C ASP A 402 -5.32 -3.78 17.87
N GLN A 403 -5.80 -2.86 18.72
CA GLN A 403 -6.56 -3.24 19.91
C GLN A 403 -7.83 -4.02 19.56
N ILE A 404 -8.60 -3.59 18.55
CA ILE A 404 -9.79 -4.31 18.08
C ILE A 404 -9.43 -5.70 17.56
N ARG A 405 -8.33 -5.85 16.80
CA ARG A 405 -7.85 -7.15 16.34
C ARG A 405 -7.50 -8.06 17.50
N LYS A 406 -6.79 -7.53 18.51
CA LYS A 406 -6.44 -8.27 19.72
C LYS A 406 -7.68 -8.73 20.48
N VAL A 407 -8.62 -7.83 20.76
CA VAL A 407 -9.89 -8.15 21.44
C VAL A 407 -10.69 -9.19 20.64
N ARG A 408 -10.68 -9.14 19.31
CA ARG A 408 -11.33 -10.15 18.47
C ARG A 408 -10.66 -11.51 18.60
N ALA A 409 -9.32 -11.56 18.63
CA ALA A 409 -8.56 -12.79 18.86
C ALA A 409 -8.87 -13.37 20.25
N ASP A 410 -8.80 -12.55 21.30
CA ASP A 410 -9.13 -12.95 22.67
C ASP A 410 -10.57 -13.48 22.75
N LYS A 411 -11.54 -12.81 22.11
CA LYS A 411 -12.94 -13.29 22.03
C LYS A 411 -13.05 -14.65 21.33
N SER A 412 -12.29 -14.87 20.25
CA SER A 412 -12.30 -16.17 19.56
C SER A 412 -11.72 -17.29 20.43
N GLU A 413 -10.69 -16.98 21.23
CA GLU A 413 -10.12 -17.91 22.21
C GLU A 413 -11.12 -18.23 23.32
N VAL A 414 -11.81 -17.22 23.86
CA VAL A 414 -12.87 -17.43 24.86
C VAL A 414 -13.96 -18.35 24.32
N VAL A 415 -14.44 -18.14 23.10
CA VAL A 415 -15.45 -19.03 22.48
C VAL A 415 -14.92 -20.47 22.33
N ALA A 416 -13.65 -20.65 21.95
CA ALA A 416 -13.03 -21.97 21.87
C ALA A 416 -12.93 -22.64 23.25
N LEU A 417 -12.53 -21.89 24.28
CA LEU A 417 -12.47 -22.36 25.67
C LEU A 417 -13.85 -22.71 26.20
N GLU A 418 -14.88 -21.90 25.96
CA GLU A 418 -16.27 -22.19 26.31
C GLU A 418 -16.76 -23.49 25.64
N GLY A 419 -16.42 -23.70 24.36
CA GLY A 419 -16.71 -24.95 23.66
C GLY A 419 -16.05 -26.16 24.33
N ARG A 420 -14.79 -26.02 24.73
CA ARG A 420 -14.05 -27.09 25.44
C ARG A 420 -14.62 -27.35 26.84
N VAL A 421 -15.02 -26.32 27.56
CA VAL A 421 -15.71 -26.47 28.86
C VAL A 421 -17.02 -27.22 28.68
N LYS A 422 -17.88 -26.83 27.73
CA LYS A 422 -19.13 -27.55 27.44
C LYS A 422 -18.90 -29.03 27.12
N LEU A 423 -17.89 -29.33 26.30
CA LEU A 423 -17.50 -30.72 26.01
C LEU A 423 -17.08 -31.47 27.27
N LEU A 424 -16.17 -30.91 28.07
CA LEU A 424 -15.71 -31.53 29.31
C LEU A 424 -16.85 -31.73 30.32
N THR A 425 -17.77 -30.77 30.44
CA THR A 425 -18.97 -30.92 31.29
C THR A 425 -19.84 -32.07 30.82
N SER A 426 -20.15 -32.18 29.52
CA SER A 426 -20.92 -33.31 28.99
C SER A 426 -20.22 -34.66 29.19
N GLN A 427 -18.89 -34.71 29.07
CA GLN A 427 -18.10 -35.90 29.38
C GLN A 427 -18.18 -36.25 30.87
N LEU A 428 -18.03 -35.27 31.76
CA LEU A 428 -18.14 -35.45 33.21
C LEU A 428 -19.52 -35.99 33.59
N GLU A 429 -20.60 -35.41 33.07
CA GLU A 429 -21.97 -35.88 33.28
C GLU A 429 -22.16 -37.32 32.80
N SER A 430 -21.59 -37.67 31.63
CA SER A 430 -21.65 -39.04 31.11
C SER A 430 -20.89 -40.03 32.00
N LYS A 431 -19.71 -39.66 32.50
CA LYS A 431 -18.91 -40.48 33.43
C LYS A 431 -19.60 -40.60 34.78
N SER A 432 -20.22 -39.54 35.27
CA SER A 432 -21.03 -39.54 36.48
C SER A 432 -22.22 -40.50 36.36
N ARG A 433 -22.95 -40.47 35.24
CA ARG A 433 -24.03 -41.44 34.95
C ARG A 433 -23.50 -42.88 34.93
N ASN A 434 -22.40 -43.13 34.21
CA ASN A 434 -21.79 -44.47 34.18
C ASN A 434 -21.35 -44.96 35.57
N LEU A 435 -20.79 -44.08 36.40
CA LEU A 435 -20.43 -44.38 37.78
C LEU A 435 -21.67 -44.69 38.62
N GLN A 436 -22.75 -43.93 38.47
CA GLN A 436 -24.02 -44.17 39.14
C GLN A 436 -24.60 -45.53 38.73
N ASP A 437 -24.62 -45.86 37.44
CA ASP A 437 -25.07 -47.16 36.93
C ASP A 437 -24.21 -48.31 37.46
N SER A 438 -22.88 -48.13 37.49
CA SER A 438 -21.95 -49.13 38.04
C SER A 438 -22.15 -49.32 39.55
N THR A 439 -22.40 -48.23 40.28
CA THR A 439 -22.71 -48.26 41.72
C THR A 439 -24.01 -49.02 41.97
N MET A 440 -25.06 -48.74 41.18
CA MET A 440 -26.32 -49.48 41.24
C MET A 440 -26.13 -50.96 40.92
N ALA A 441 -25.27 -51.31 39.95
CA ALA A 441 -24.94 -52.71 39.64
C ALA A 441 -24.20 -53.39 40.80
N LEU A 442 -23.22 -52.71 41.41
CA LEU A 442 -22.52 -53.20 42.59
C LEU A 442 -23.46 -53.39 43.79
N ASP A 443 -24.41 -52.49 44.01
CA ASP A 443 -25.38 -52.64 45.09
C ASP A 443 -26.34 -53.82 44.85
N LYS A 444 -26.70 -54.11 43.59
CA LYS A 444 -27.42 -55.34 43.23
C LYS A 444 -26.61 -56.59 43.56
N GLU A 445 -25.33 -56.63 43.18
CA GLU A 445 -24.43 -57.75 43.51
C GLU A 445 -24.27 -57.93 45.02
N ARG A 446 -24.09 -56.82 45.77
CA ARG A 446 -24.05 -56.86 47.23
C ARG A 446 -25.34 -57.41 47.83
N ALA A 447 -26.50 -57.05 47.27
CA ALA A 447 -27.78 -57.60 47.71
C ALA A 447 -27.89 -59.10 47.42
N LEU A 448 -27.41 -59.57 46.26
CA LEU A 448 -27.32 -61.00 45.94
C LEU A 448 -26.38 -61.73 46.89
N THR A 449 -25.19 -61.18 47.19
CA THR A 449 -24.26 -61.77 48.16
C THR A 449 -24.88 -61.84 49.55
N LYS A 450 -25.58 -60.78 50.01
CA LYS A 450 -26.31 -60.80 51.28
C LYS A 450 -27.39 -61.89 51.32
N ASN A 451 -28.12 -62.11 50.23
CA ASN A 451 -29.11 -63.18 50.15
C ASN A 451 -28.45 -64.57 50.16
N MET A 452 -27.32 -64.74 49.46
CA MET A 452 -26.54 -65.98 49.47
C MET A 452 -26.00 -66.28 50.86
N LEU A 453 -25.52 -65.26 51.59
CA LEU A 453 -25.04 -65.40 52.96
C LEU A 453 -26.17 -65.80 53.93
N ARG A 454 -27.36 -65.21 53.80
CA ARG A 454 -28.55 -65.68 54.54
C ARG A 454 -28.93 -67.13 54.20
N HIS A 455 -28.75 -67.53 52.95
CA HIS A 455 -29.01 -68.91 52.54
C HIS A 455 -27.98 -69.88 53.17
N GLU A 456 -26.71 -69.49 53.21
CA GLU A 456 -25.65 -70.22 53.91
C GLU A 456 -25.93 -70.33 55.41
N GLU A 457 -26.28 -69.23 56.08
CA GLU A 457 -26.69 -69.23 57.50
C GLU A 457 -27.87 -70.18 57.75
N SER A 458 -28.88 -70.18 56.86
CA SER A 458 -30.01 -71.11 56.94
C SER A 458 -29.59 -72.57 56.72
N LEU A 459 -28.62 -72.82 55.84
CA LEU A 459 -28.09 -74.15 55.57
C LEU A 459 -27.26 -74.67 56.75
N GLN A 460 -26.42 -73.81 57.35
CA GLN A 460 -25.65 -74.10 58.56
C GLN A 460 -26.58 -74.38 59.75
N ALA A 461 -27.66 -73.62 59.93
CA ALA A 461 -28.66 -73.89 60.97
C ALA A 461 -29.31 -75.28 60.78
N LYS A 462 -29.64 -75.65 59.53
CA LYS A 462 -30.16 -77.00 59.23
C LYS A 462 -29.12 -78.10 59.50
N GLN A 463 -27.85 -77.89 59.16
CA GLN A 463 -26.77 -78.82 59.50
C GLN A 463 -26.60 -78.98 61.00
N GLN A 464 -26.67 -77.90 61.79
CA GLN A 464 -26.62 -77.97 63.24
C GLN A 464 -27.80 -78.76 63.83
N THR A 465 -29.02 -78.55 63.32
CA THR A 465 -30.19 -79.35 63.74
C THR A 465 -30.02 -80.83 63.39
N LEU A 466 -29.50 -81.15 62.20
CA LEU A 466 -29.22 -82.54 61.80
C LEU A 466 -28.14 -83.19 62.67
N LEU A 467 -27.07 -82.46 63.02
CA LEU A 467 -26.06 -82.95 63.97
C LEU A 467 -26.68 -83.24 65.33
N GLN A 468 -27.55 -82.36 65.83
CA GLN A 468 -28.24 -82.56 67.09
C GLN A 468 -29.18 -83.78 67.08
N GLN A 469 -29.80 -84.08 65.92
CA GLN A 469 -30.56 -85.32 65.72
C GLN A 469 -29.66 -86.55 65.67
N LEU A 470 -28.48 -86.44 65.08
CA LEU A 470 -27.49 -87.51 65.00
C LEU A 470 -26.94 -87.84 66.40
N ASP A 471 -26.64 -86.82 67.21
CA ASP A 471 -26.25 -86.98 68.61
C ASP A 471 -27.36 -87.65 69.44
N SER A 472 -28.63 -87.27 69.24
CA SER A 472 -29.74 -87.96 69.91
C SER A 472 -29.89 -89.41 69.50
N LEU A 473 -29.62 -89.73 68.23
CA LEU A 473 -29.66 -91.10 67.71
C LEU A 473 -28.50 -91.94 68.25
N ASP A 474 -27.31 -91.34 68.35
CA ASP A 474 -26.14 -91.98 68.96
C ASP A 474 -26.38 -92.25 70.45
N GLN A 475 -27.04 -91.32 71.16
CA GLN A 475 -27.43 -91.51 72.55
C GLN A 475 -28.44 -92.66 72.71
N GLU A 476 -29.47 -92.73 71.85
CA GLU A 476 -30.41 -93.87 71.81
C GLU A 476 -29.68 -95.19 71.49
N CYS A 477 -28.71 -95.18 70.58
CA CYS A 477 -27.92 -96.37 70.26
C CYS A 477 -27.04 -96.82 71.43
N GLU A 478 -26.46 -95.90 72.19
CA GLU A 478 -25.65 -96.23 73.37
C GLU A 478 -26.52 -96.74 74.52
N GLU A 479 -27.69 -96.13 74.77
CA GLU A 479 -28.66 -96.63 75.74
C GLU A 479 -29.15 -98.05 75.38
N LEU A 480 -29.41 -98.32 74.10
CA LEU A 480 -29.76 -99.66 73.61
C LEU A 480 -28.58 -100.64 73.77
N ARG A 481 -27.32 -100.23 73.53
CA ARG A 481 -26.14 -101.08 73.77
C ARG A 481 -25.97 -101.44 75.24
N ILE A 482 -26.15 -100.47 76.14
CA ILE A 482 -26.11 -100.71 77.60
C ILE A 482 -27.21 -101.70 77.98
N SER A 483 -28.44 -101.49 77.51
CA SER A 483 -29.56 -102.42 77.77
C SER A 483 -29.32 -103.82 77.22
N VAL A 484 -28.68 -103.95 76.05
CA VAL A 484 -28.27 -105.25 75.49
C VAL A 484 -27.17 -105.89 76.34
N SER A 485 -26.17 -105.13 76.79
CA SER A 485 -25.11 -105.63 77.67
C SER A 485 -25.67 -106.15 79.00
N GLU A 486 -26.58 -105.40 79.63
CA GLU A 486 -27.27 -105.82 80.86
C GLU A 486 -28.10 -107.09 80.62
N ALA A 487 -28.81 -107.18 79.48
CA ALA A 487 -29.56 -108.37 79.11
C ALA A 487 -28.66 -109.59 78.79
N GLU A 488 -27.48 -109.37 78.21
CA GLU A 488 -26.46 -110.41 77.98
C GLU A 488 -25.86 -110.90 79.30
N GLU A 489 -25.55 -110.00 80.24
CA GLU A 489 -25.12 -110.37 81.59
C GLU A 489 -26.20 -111.19 82.32
N ASP A 490 -27.46 -110.73 82.30
CA ASP A 490 -28.59 -111.46 82.87
C ASP A 490 -28.76 -112.85 82.24
N LYS A 491 -28.61 -112.96 80.91
CA LYS A 491 -28.63 -114.22 80.19
C LYS A 491 -27.49 -115.14 80.64
N THR A 492 -26.27 -114.64 80.76
CA THR A 492 -25.14 -115.47 81.22
C THR A 492 -25.35 -115.98 82.64
N ARG A 493 -25.88 -115.16 83.56
CA ARG A 493 -26.23 -115.61 84.92
C ARG A 493 -27.29 -116.71 84.91
N LEU A 494 -28.34 -116.56 84.09
CA LEU A 494 -29.38 -117.58 83.96
C LEU A 494 -28.85 -118.87 83.32
N GLU A 495 -27.93 -118.77 82.35
CA GLU A 495 -27.25 -119.93 81.76
C GLU A 495 -26.39 -120.68 82.80
N GLU A 496 -25.69 -119.97 83.68
CA GLU A 496 -24.94 -120.55 84.80
C GLU A 496 -25.87 -121.26 85.81
N GLU A 497 -26.98 -120.63 86.20
CA GLU A 497 -28.00 -121.24 87.08
C GLU A 497 -28.62 -122.50 86.46
N ILE A 498 -28.91 -122.47 85.15
CA ILE A 498 -29.42 -123.65 84.41
C ILE A 498 -28.36 -124.75 84.42
N MET A 499 -27.08 -124.44 84.18
CA MET A 499 -26.00 -125.43 84.21
C MET A 499 -25.88 -126.11 85.57
N GLU A 500 -25.99 -125.34 86.66
CA GLU A 500 -25.92 -125.86 88.03
C GLU A 500 -27.12 -126.77 88.36
N ILE A 501 -28.34 -126.38 87.96
CA ILE A 501 -29.55 -127.20 88.09
C ILE A 501 -29.44 -128.47 87.24
N GLU A 502 -28.92 -128.39 86.01
CA GLU A 502 -28.75 -129.54 85.11
C GLU A 502 -27.72 -130.53 85.69
N GLN A 503 -26.65 -130.03 86.30
CA GLN A 503 -25.64 -130.85 87.00
C GLN A 503 -26.23 -131.53 88.24
N GLN A 504 -27.01 -130.81 89.06
CA GLN A 504 -27.73 -131.39 90.20
C GLN A 504 -28.73 -132.46 89.75
N LYS A 505 -29.48 -132.21 88.67
CA LYS A 505 -30.38 -133.19 88.04
C LYS A 505 -29.63 -134.44 87.59
N GLN A 506 -28.49 -134.31 86.91
CA GLN A 506 -27.66 -135.46 86.51
C GLN A 506 -27.14 -136.26 87.72
N GLN A 507 -26.74 -135.58 88.79
CA GLN A 507 -26.28 -136.23 90.02
C GLN A 507 -27.38 -137.03 90.72
N VAL A 508 -28.58 -136.46 90.85
CA VAL A 508 -29.76 -137.17 91.41
C VAL A 508 -30.20 -138.31 90.49
N GLN A 509 -30.15 -138.12 89.17
CA GLN A 509 -30.50 -139.15 88.21
C GLN A 509 -29.51 -140.33 88.22
N ALA A 510 -28.22 -140.07 88.43
CA ALA A 510 -27.21 -141.11 88.64
C ALA A 510 -27.45 -141.89 89.96
N GLN A 511 -27.74 -141.19 91.06
CA GLN A 511 -28.09 -141.82 92.35
C GLN A 511 -29.36 -142.67 92.26
N LEU A 512 -30.39 -142.21 91.52
CA LEU A 512 -31.60 -142.98 91.25
C LEU A 512 -31.30 -144.26 90.45
N HIS A 513 -30.43 -144.16 89.44
CA HIS A 513 -30.07 -145.29 88.59
C HIS A 513 -29.28 -146.36 89.35
N GLU A 514 -28.41 -145.94 90.28
CA GLU A 514 -27.65 -146.82 91.18
C GLU A 514 -28.57 -147.52 92.19
N GLN A 515 -29.50 -146.79 92.81
CA GLN A 515 -30.53 -147.36 93.69
C GLN A 515 -31.45 -148.34 92.95
N GLN A 516 -31.85 -148.04 91.71
CA GLN A 516 -32.65 -148.95 90.87
C GLN A 516 -31.89 -150.23 90.50
N ALA A 517 -30.59 -150.15 90.23
CA ALA A 517 -29.75 -151.33 89.96
C ALA A 517 -29.61 -152.21 91.21
N LEU A 518 -29.38 -151.61 92.37
CA LEU A 518 -29.27 -152.31 93.65
C LEU A 518 -30.60 -153.01 94.02
N THR A 519 -31.72 -152.34 93.79
CA THR A 519 -33.06 -152.90 94.05
C THR A 519 -33.36 -154.08 93.12
N LYS A 520 -32.92 -154.03 91.85
CA LYS A 520 -33.03 -155.17 90.91
C LYS A 520 -32.19 -156.37 91.34
N GLN A 521 -30.94 -156.16 91.79
CA GLN A 521 -30.10 -157.24 92.31
C GLN A 521 -30.70 -157.89 93.57
N LEU A 522 -31.20 -157.09 94.51
CA LEU A 522 -31.87 -157.60 95.70
C LEU A 522 -33.16 -158.37 95.38
N GLN A 523 -33.89 -157.97 94.34
CA GLN A 523 -35.07 -158.70 93.87
C GLN A 523 -34.70 -160.05 93.23
N GLU A 524 -33.64 -160.10 92.42
CA GLU A 524 -33.14 -161.35 91.82
C GLU A 524 -32.62 -162.33 92.89
N GLU A 525 -31.89 -161.84 93.90
CA GLU A 525 -31.47 -162.66 95.04
C GLU A 525 -32.68 -163.18 95.84
N LYS A 526 -33.66 -162.30 96.13
CA LYS A 526 -34.90 -162.69 96.82
C LYS A 526 -35.64 -163.79 96.06
N ASP A 527 -35.83 -163.64 94.76
CA ASP A 527 -36.54 -164.62 93.92
C ASP A 527 -35.78 -165.96 93.87
N SER A 528 -34.44 -165.92 93.83
CA SER A 528 -33.59 -167.13 93.88
C SER A 528 -33.68 -167.87 95.24
N LEU A 529 -33.74 -167.11 96.33
CA LEU A 529 -33.90 -167.65 97.68
C LEU A 529 -35.31 -168.20 97.90
N GLU A 530 -36.35 -167.55 97.38
CA GLU A 530 -37.73 -168.06 97.39
C GLU A 530 -37.85 -169.35 96.57
N GLN A 531 -37.18 -169.46 95.42
CA GLN A 531 -37.08 -170.72 94.65
C GLN A 531 -36.35 -171.82 95.42
N ALA A 532 -35.20 -171.54 96.02
CA ALA A 532 -34.47 -172.53 96.82
C ALA A 532 -35.29 -173.00 98.04
N THR A 533 -36.03 -172.08 98.68
CA THR A 533 -36.89 -172.38 99.83
C THR A 533 -38.09 -173.22 99.43
N THR A 534 -38.73 -172.93 98.28
CA THR A 534 -39.84 -173.75 97.77
C THR A 534 -39.39 -175.13 97.31
N GLU A 535 -38.19 -175.26 96.74
CA GLU A 535 -37.58 -176.53 96.37
C GLU A 535 -37.20 -177.36 97.61
N LEU A 536 -36.67 -176.73 98.66
CA LEU A 536 -36.45 -177.35 99.97
C LEU A 536 -37.76 -177.81 100.62
N CYS A 537 -38.81 -176.98 100.61
CA CYS A 537 -40.14 -177.38 101.11
C CYS A 537 -40.71 -178.57 100.33
N LYS A 538 -40.53 -178.61 99.01
CA LYS A 538 -40.94 -179.74 98.17
C LYS A 538 -40.16 -181.02 98.51
N ASN A 539 -38.84 -180.93 98.70
CA ASN A 539 -38.01 -182.06 99.11
C ASN A 539 -38.38 -182.56 100.52
N ILE A 540 -38.75 -181.65 101.43
CA ILE A 540 -39.26 -181.99 102.76
C ILE A 540 -40.60 -182.74 102.65
N SER A 541 -41.52 -182.29 101.79
CA SER A 541 -42.78 -182.99 101.52
C SER A 541 -42.58 -184.36 100.87
N GLU A 542 -41.62 -184.49 99.94
CA GLU A 542 -41.27 -185.77 99.31
C GLU A 542 -40.62 -186.74 100.32
N LEU A 543 -39.78 -186.25 101.23
CA LEU A 543 -39.23 -187.05 102.33
C LEU A 543 -40.30 -187.47 103.35
N GLU A 544 -41.31 -186.63 103.63
CA GLU A 544 -42.46 -186.99 104.46
C GLU A 544 -43.28 -188.14 103.85
N VAL A 545 -43.43 -188.17 102.52
CA VAL A 545 -44.08 -189.28 101.79
C VAL A 545 -43.26 -190.56 101.90
N VAL A 546 -41.93 -190.49 101.75
CA VAL A 546 -41.02 -191.64 101.90
C VAL A 546 -41.05 -192.20 103.34
N ILE A 547 -41.12 -191.33 104.34
CA ILE A 547 -41.26 -191.73 105.76
C ILE A 547 -42.62 -192.40 106.00
N GLN A 548 -43.71 -191.93 105.40
CA GLN A 548 -45.00 -192.61 105.47
C GLN A 548 -44.99 -193.99 104.78
N GLU A 549 -44.31 -194.11 103.64
CA GLU A 549 -44.12 -195.39 102.95
C GLU A 549 -43.27 -196.37 103.77
N GLN A 550 -42.21 -195.89 104.43
CA GLN A 550 -41.38 -196.70 105.34
C GLN A 550 -42.15 -197.16 106.57
N LYS A 551 -42.99 -196.32 107.18
CA LYS A 551 -43.91 -196.72 108.27
C LYS A 551 -44.90 -197.80 107.85
N LYS A 552 -45.44 -197.71 106.62
CA LYS A 552 -46.33 -198.75 106.08
C LYS A 552 -45.58 -200.04 105.76
N LYS A 553 -44.35 -199.95 105.24
CA LYS A 553 -43.45 -201.09 105.00
C LYS A 553 -43.06 -201.80 106.31
N GLU A 554 -42.84 -201.04 107.38
CA GLU A 554 -42.58 -201.54 108.74
C GLU A 554 -43.81 -202.22 109.33
N THR A 555 -45.01 -201.68 109.09
CA THR A 555 -46.28 -202.33 109.48
C THR A 555 -46.52 -203.64 108.72
N LEU A 556 -46.10 -203.70 107.44
CA LEU A 556 -46.21 -204.88 106.57
C LEU A 556 -45.11 -205.94 106.84
N LEU A 557 -44.00 -205.56 107.50
CA LEU A 557 -42.93 -206.46 107.94
C LEU A 557 -43.19 -207.09 109.32
N VAL A 558 -44.18 -206.58 110.05
CA VAL A 558 -44.56 -207.06 111.40
C VAL A 558 -45.75 -208.03 111.36
N THR A 559 -46.32 -208.34 110.20
CA THR A 559 -47.44 -209.28 110.12
C THR A 559 -47.07 -210.71 110.53
N PHE A 560 -45.95 -211.32 110.10
CA PHE A 560 -45.56 -212.70 110.51
C PHE A 560 -44.09 -212.98 110.16
N PRO A 561 -43.25 -213.50 111.10
CA PRO A 561 -42.89 -214.94 111.09
C PRO A 561 -42.51 -215.58 112.47
N GLU A 562 -42.92 -216.84 112.71
CA GLU A 562 -42.46 -217.77 113.80
C GLU A 562 -41.43 -218.79 113.20
N LEU A 563 -40.35 -219.31 113.82
CA LEU A 563 -39.97 -219.61 115.22
C LEU A 563 -38.41 -219.78 115.45
N ASN A 564 -37.99 -219.47 116.70
CA ASN A 564 -36.82 -219.88 117.55
C ASN A 564 -35.53 -219.01 117.74
N ILE A 565 -35.52 -218.09 118.73
CA ILE A 565 -35.00 -218.14 120.16
C ILE A 565 -33.68 -218.90 120.43
N PRO A 566 -32.76 -218.54 121.41
CA PRO A 566 -32.84 -217.71 122.67
C PRO A 566 -31.76 -216.59 122.83
N SER A 567 -31.69 -215.68 123.84
CA SER A 567 -32.31 -215.49 125.19
C SER A 567 -32.06 -214.06 125.77
N ASP A 568 -32.92 -213.65 126.74
CA ASP A 568 -32.74 -212.80 127.98
C ASP A 568 -32.67 -211.23 127.90
N VAL A 569 -33.37 -210.35 128.69
CA VAL A 569 -34.22 -210.34 129.95
C VAL A 569 -35.24 -209.13 130.05
N HIS A 570 -36.46 -209.36 130.63
CA HIS A 570 -37.55 -208.58 131.37
C HIS A 570 -37.95 -207.06 131.21
N PHE A 571 -39.15 -206.51 131.62
CA PHE A 571 -40.43 -206.97 132.30
C PHE A 571 -41.68 -206.03 132.13
N GLU A 572 -42.88 -206.66 132.22
CA GLU A 572 -44.16 -206.45 132.98
C GLU A 572 -45.27 -205.36 132.80
N SER A 573 -46.48 -205.84 133.16
CA SER A 573 -47.87 -205.37 133.02
C SER A 573 -48.41 -204.71 134.30
N SER A 574 -49.71 -204.43 134.34
CA SER A 574 -50.55 -205.06 135.37
C SER A 574 -52.00 -204.70 135.13
N GLY A 575 -52.82 -205.70 135.33
CA GLY A 575 -53.82 -205.58 136.37
C GLY A 575 -55.05 -204.84 135.91
N ASN A 576 -55.46 -205.05 134.66
CA ASN A 576 -56.73 -205.76 134.55
C ASN A 576 -56.89 -206.53 133.20
N VAL A 577 -56.91 -207.87 133.10
CA VAL A 577 -57.65 -208.67 132.09
C VAL A 577 -58.30 -209.93 132.63
N ALA A 578 -59.61 -209.92 132.64
CA ALA A 578 -60.44 -211.05 133.03
C ALA A 578 -60.33 -211.57 134.48
N GLU A 579 -59.55 -211.13 135.45
CA GLU A 579 -59.39 -209.72 135.74
C GLU A 579 -57.99 -209.29 135.53
N ASP A 580 -57.02 -210.17 135.46
CA ASP A 580 -55.67 -210.03 134.97
C ASP A 580 -55.13 -211.35 135.35
N MET A 581 -54.71 -212.07 134.37
CA MET A 581 -54.76 -213.47 134.55
C MET A 581 -56.29 -213.82 134.76
N GLU A 582 -56.78 -214.98 135.11
CA GLU A 582 -57.65 -215.73 134.15
C GLU A 582 -56.83 -215.99 132.87
N TYR A 583 -55.98 -215.04 132.41
CA TYR A 583 -54.59 -215.34 131.99
C TYR A 583 -53.76 -216.23 132.99
N GLN A 584 -54.02 -216.31 134.32
CA GLN A 584 -53.36 -217.30 135.25
C GLN A 584 -54.14 -218.59 135.16
N MET A 585 -55.16 -218.56 134.30
CA MET A 585 -55.98 -219.65 133.88
C MET A 585 -55.70 -219.98 132.36
N GLN A 586 -55.83 -221.24 131.91
CA GLN A 586 -54.55 -221.99 131.90
C GLN A 586 -54.03 -221.72 133.27
N ALA A 587 -53.16 -220.69 133.39
CA ALA A 587 -51.71 -220.85 133.50
C ALA A 587 -51.34 -222.19 134.13
N ASN A 588 -52.28 -222.81 134.86
CA ASN A 588 -52.87 -224.17 135.07
C ASN A 588 -53.59 -224.97 133.89
N SER A 589 -54.82 -224.70 133.37
CA SER A 589 -55.64 -225.43 132.35
C SER A 589 -54.91 -226.12 131.18
N ILE A 590 -53.75 -225.63 130.88
CA ILE A 590 -52.91 -225.95 129.74
C ILE A 590 -51.43 -225.96 130.27
N ARG A 591 -51.07 -225.55 131.53
CA ARG A 591 -50.02 -226.21 132.37
C ARG A 591 -50.32 -227.70 132.38
N ILE A 592 -51.61 -228.06 132.32
CA ILE A 592 -52.16 -229.40 132.16
C ILE A 592 -51.89 -229.97 130.75
N SER A 593 -51.86 -229.15 129.70
CA SER A 593 -51.42 -229.57 128.35
C SER A 593 -49.91 -229.67 128.26
N ILE A 594 -49.15 -228.78 128.92
CA ILE A 594 -47.70 -228.95 129.17
C ILE A 594 -47.48 -230.34 129.80
N LEU A 595 -48.26 -230.73 130.81
CA LEU A 595 -48.16 -232.03 131.48
C LEU A 595 -48.62 -233.25 130.61
N GLU A 596 -49.68 -233.14 129.80
CA GLU A 596 -50.22 -234.27 129.00
C GLU A 596 -49.47 -234.47 127.69
N ALA A 597 -49.05 -233.35 127.12
CA ALA A 597 -47.95 -233.35 126.19
C ALA A 597 -46.75 -234.04 126.83
N GLU A 598 -46.19 -233.57 127.95
CA GLU A 598 -45.05 -234.22 128.62
C GLU A 598 -45.26 -235.74 128.72
N ASN A 599 -46.46 -236.25 129.06
CA ASN A 599 -46.72 -237.68 129.27
C ASN A 599 -46.98 -238.52 128.03
N THR A 600 -47.79 -238.10 127.05
CA THR A 600 -47.89 -238.88 125.80
C THR A 600 -46.58 -238.80 125.04
N ARG A 601 -45.90 -237.64 125.05
CA ARG A 601 -44.57 -237.38 124.44
C ARG A 601 -43.40 -238.05 125.19
N LEU A 602 -43.41 -238.17 126.53
CA LEU A 602 -42.50 -239.01 127.35
C LEU A 602 -42.96 -240.47 127.45
N ARG A 603 -44.23 -240.86 127.26
CA ARG A 603 -44.66 -242.27 127.12
C ARG A 603 -44.24 -242.85 125.77
N SER A 604 -44.29 -242.04 124.70
CA SER A 604 -43.92 -242.47 123.34
C SER A 604 -42.41 -242.30 123.07
N SER A 605 -41.76 -241.40 123.80
CA SER A 605 -40.31 -241.47 124.01
C SER A 605 -39.94 -242.53 125.05
N LEU A 606 -40.73 -242.86 126.08
CA LEU A 606 -40.53 -244.06 126.93
C LEU A 606 -40.61 -245.33 126.07
N GLY A 607 -41.42 -245.37 125.00
CA GLY A 607 -41.41 -246.46 124.02
C GLY A 607 -40.13 -246.49 123.15
N LYS A 608 -39.63 -245.32 122.72
CA LYS A 608 -38.35 -245.21 121.98
C LYS A 608 -37.09 -245.34 122.88
N LEU A 609 -37.14 -245.00 124.17
CA LEU A 609 -36.05 -245.08 125.18
C LEU A 609 -36.06 -246.42 125.94
N ARG A 610 -37.18 -247.15 126.06
CA ARG A 610 -37.17 -248.55 126.52
C ARG A 610 -36.40 -249.43 125.53
N ASP A 611 -36.65 -249.26 124.23
CA ASP A 611 -36.45 -250.39 123.32
C ASP A 611 -35.65 -250.10 122.02
N SER A 612 -35.11 -248.88 121.81
CA SER A 612 -33.90 -248.71 120.97
C SER A 612 -32.57 -248.80 121.77
N ALA A 613 -32.58 -248.77 123.10
CA ALA A 613 -31.51 -249.21 124.00
C ALA A 613 -32.16 -249.22 125.41
N GLN A 614 -32.57 -250.31 126.03
CA GLN A 614 -31.84 -251.52 126.23
C GLN A 614 -32.84 -252.67 126.47
N GLN A 615 -33.23 -253.45 125.48
CA GLN A 615 -32.29 -254.31 124.77
C GLN A 615 -30.87 -253.75 124.67
N GLY A 616 -30.02 -253.99 125.67
CA GLY A 616 -28.59 -253.80 125.49
C GLY A 616 -27.90 -252.85 126.44
N ASN A 617 -27.06 -251.99 125.93
CA ASN A 617 -25.86 -251.60 126.65
C ASN A 617 -25.33 -250.32 126.00
N LEU A 618 -24.73 -249.31 126.64
CA LEU A 618 -24.40 -248.88 128.01
C LEU A 618 -23.09 -248.07 127.83
N LYS A 619 -22.65 -247.33 128.87
CA LYS A 619 -21.22 -246.99 129.08
C LYS A 619 -20.64 -245.88 128.19
N VAL A 620 -19.99 -244.87 128.78
CA VAL A 620 -18.63 -244.84 129.40
C VAL A 620 -17.54 -244.84 128.34
N LEU A 621 -16.57 -243.97 128.60
CA LEU A 621 -15.25 -243.72 127.99
C LEU A 621 -15.19 -242.32 127.37
N LEU A 622 -14.15 -241.52 127.56
CA LEU A 622 -13.00 -241.52 128.50
C LEU A 622 -12.46 -240.08 128.53
#